data_AF-A0A957TVT0-F1
#
_entry.id   AF-A0A957TVT0-F1
#
_cell.length_a   1.000
_cell.length_b   1.000
_cell.length_c   1.000
_cell.angle_alpha   90.00
_cell.angle_beta   90.00
_cell.angle_gamma   90.00
#
_symmetry.space_group_name_H-M   'P 1'
#
loop_
_entity.id
_entity.type
_entity.pdbx_description
1 polymer ?
#
loop_
_entity_poly.entity_id
_entity_poly.type
_entity_poly.pdbx_seq_one_letter_code
_entity_poly.pdbx_strand_id
1 'polypeptide(L)'
;GTLTEEIASLARANEAFTAGRWSETITALEQLQTTNPTYEQAAIAGLLFDAYVNLATEKDNQNKYQEALALFDKALALDPAATEIRAERNLIENYIDAITYAEADWERAIAALKTIYRSEPNYRDVKSRLQEALRAQGAVLADEEAWCDAAAVLSDLIDIGITPGIVAQRDVYQKACDDGEVVASSTTRTPATTQTPSATEDPDERTTPTADDLPATPTRNSSPATSGAPDEGELLYSAHDATSSRSRIFSQPVGTNGAPTLLREDAAQPALRQDGGRLLYRNLRNDMAGISAWDPASDLLLRFTRYAEDSLPSWNGQGNQYVFASNREGDRIWRIYVAWAESNSDGTVLSIGEAPAWHPSADSIVFRGCDNTGNRCGLWQINSSGSNRTPLTTVPTDNRPAWSPDGRYVVFMSDGRDGNFEIYRVDVNSGQVVALTDDPAADVLPTVSPDGRWVAFLSNRDGSWKIWATPLSGGNATVIAPISGNLGSWTEQSLQWVP
;
A
#
# COMPACT_ATOMS: atom_id res chain seq x y z
N GLY A 1 -28.97 -50.33 -7.57
CA GLY A 1 -29.57 -49.06 -8.03
C GLY A 1 -29.09 -47.95 -7.14
N THR A 2 -29.50 -47.98 -5.88
CA THR A 2 -29.26 -46.92 -4.88
C THR A 2 -27.79 -46.71 -4.50
N LEU A 3 -27.04 -47.79 -4.23
CA LEU A 3 -25.61 -47.68 -3.84
C LEU A 3 -24.74 -46.98 -4.91
N THR A 4 -25.04 -47.19 -6.20
CA THR A 4 -24.32 -46.55 -7.31
C THR A 4 -24.59 -45.05 -7.40
N GLU A 5 -25.80 -44.63 -7.03
CA GLU A 5 -26.24 -43.23 -7.05
C GLU A 5 -25.71 -42.45 -5.83
N GLU A 6 -25.62 -43.11 -4.67
CA GLU A 6 -25.00 -42.59 -3.44
C GLU A 6 -23.51 -42.30 -3.65
N ILE A 7 -22.76 -43.27 -4.22
CA ILE A 7 -21.34 -43.11 -4.55
C ILE A 7 -21.14 -41.94 -5.53
N ALA A 8 -21.96 -41.86 -6.58
CA ALA A 8 -21.86 -40.78 -7.57
C ALA A 8 -22.21 -39.40 -6.96
N SER A 9 -23.11 -39.36 -6.00
CA SER A 9 -23.49 -38.11 -5.32
C SER A 9 -22.41 -37.64 -4.35
N LEU A 10 -21.82 -38.54 -3.56
CA LEU A 10 -20.68 -38.21 -2.70
C LEU A 10 -19.44 -37.81 -3.52
N ALA A 11 -19.19 -38.45 -4.67
CA ALA A 11 -18.10 -38.06 -5.56
C ALA A 11 -18.27 -36.62 -6.10
N ARG A 12 -19.48 -36.26 -6.55
CA ARG A 12 -19.78 -34.89 -6.98
C ARG A 12 -19.64 -33.86 -5.87
N ALA A 13 -20.04 -34.21 -4.64
CA ALA A 13 -19.85 -33.34 -3.49
C ALA A 13 -18.36 -33.10 -3.20
N ASN A 14 -17.52 -34.14 -3.28
CA ASN A 14 -16.07 -34.00 -3.13
C ASN A 14 -15.43 -33.16 -4.26
N GLU A 15 -15.91 -33.31 -5.49
CA GLU A 15 -15.47 -32.48 -6.61
C GLU A 15 -15.84 -31.00 -6.41
N ALA A 16 -17.06 -30.72 -5.95
CA ALA A 16 -17.47 -29.36 -5.60
C ALA A 16 -16.64 -28.80 -4.45
N PHE A 17 -16.34 -29.61 -3.43
CA PHE A 17 -15.53 -29.20 -2.28
C PHE A 17 -14.10 -28.86 -2.70
N THR A 18 -13.44 -29.73 -3.47
CA THR A 18 -12.07 -29.49 -3.96
C THR A 18 -11.98 -28.28 -4.89
N ALA A 19 -13.07 -27.93 -5.57
CA ALA A 19 -13.16 -26.73 -6.40
C ALA A 19 -13.62 -25.46 -5.65
N GLY A 20 -13.74 -25.51 -4.32
CA GLY A 20 -14.15 -24.36 -3.51
C GLY A 20 -15.63 -23.99 -3.59
N ARG A 21 -16.47 -24.84 -4.17
CA ARG A 21 -17.92 -24.61 -4.32
C ARG A 21 -18.67 -25.12 -3.08
N TRP A 22 -18.49 -24.44 -1.95
CA TRP A 22 -18.98 -24.88 -0.64
C TRP A 22 -20.50 -25.00 -0.57
N SER A 23 -21.24 -24.05 -1.14
CA SER A 23 -22.72 -24.09 -1.16
C SER A 23 -23.27 -25.28 -1.94
N GLU A 24 -22.65 -25.62 -3.09
CA GLU A 24 -23.00 -26.81 -3.87
C GLU A 24 -22.68 -28.09 -3.09
N THR A 25 -21.53 -28.12 -2.42
CA THR A 25 -21.12 -29.24 -1.56
C THR A 25 -22.13 -29.48 -0.45
N ILE A 26 -22.47 -28.44 0.32
CA ILE A 26 -23.43 -28.52 1.43
C ILE A 26 -24.78 -29.03 0.92
N THR A 27 -25.29 -28.44 -0.17
CA THR A 27 -26.59 -28.84 -0.75
C THR A 27 -26.60 -30.31 -1.12
N ALA A 28 -25.55 -30.80 -1.79
CA ALA A 28 -25.44 -32.19 -2.20
C ALA A 28 -25.34 -33.15 -1.00
N LEU A 29 -24.59 -32.78 0.04
CA LEU A 29 -24.40 -33.61 1.23
C LEU A 29 -25.64 -33.61 2.14
N GLU A 30 -26.30 -32.48 2.36
CA GLU A 30 -27.59 -32.41 3.09
C GLU A 30 -28.66 -33.26 2.39
N GLN A 31 -28.72 -33.21 1.05
CA GLN A 31 -29.61 -34.06 0.28
C GLN A 31 -29.26 -35.55 0.43
N LEU A 32 -27.98 -35.91 0.39
CA LEU A 32 -27.52 -37.29 0.58
C LEU A 32 -27.86 -37.81 1.99
N GLN A 33 -27.66 -36.98 3.02
CA GLN A 33 -28.00 -37.31 4.41
C GLN A 33 -29.51 -37.46 4.62
N THR A 34 -30.32 -36.63 3.94
CA THR A 34 -31.78 -36.70 4.01
C THR A 34 -32.33 -37.96 3.31
N THR A 35 -31.75 -38.30 2.16
CA THR A 35 -32.21 -39.45 1.36
C THR A 35 -31.72 -40.78 1.92
N ASN A 36 -30.50 -40.83 2.46
CA ASN A 36 -29.87 -42.04 2.99
C ASN A 36 -29.06 -41.77 4.28
N PRO A 37 -29.71 -41.69 5.45
CA PRO A 37 -29.06 -41.26 6.69
C PRO A 37 -27.93 -42.16 7.21
N THR A 38 -27.87 -43.43 6.78
CA THR A 38 -26.88 -44.41 7.24
C THR A 38 -25.67 -44.54 6.32
N TYR A 39 -25.69 -43.92 5.14
CA TYR A 39 -24.60 -44.02 4.16
C TYR A 39 -23.44 -43.12 4.57
N GLU A 40 -22.24 -43.70 4.76
CA GLU A 40 -20.98 -42.97 5.01
C GLU A 40 -21.11 -41.81 6.03
N GLN A 41 -21.93 -42.01 7.07
CA GLN A 41 -22.41 -40.94 7.95
C GLN A 41 -21.28 -40.08 8.54
N ALA A 42 -20.19 -40.71 8.97
CA ALA A 42 -19.04 -40.02 9.54
C ALA A 42 -18.27 -39.19 8.50
N ALA A 43 -18.08 -39.73 7.29
CA ALA A 43 -17.39 -39.01 6.22
C ALA A 43 -18.21 -37.81 5.72
N ILE A 44 -19.53 -37.98 5.60
CA ILE A 44 -20.45 -36.89 5.24
C ILE A 44 -20.46 -35.82 6.33
N ALA A 45 -20.53 -36.20 7.60
CA ALA A 45 -20.52 -35.25 8.72
C ALA A 45 -19.22 -34.43 8.76
N GLY A 46 -18.06 -35.08 8.56
CA GLY A 46 -16.77 -34.39 8.47
C GLY A 46 -16.70 -33.41 7.29
N LEU A 47 -17.10 -33.86 6.10
CA LEU A 47 -17.07 -32.99 4.91
C LEU A 47 -18.09 -31.84 4.98
N LEU A 48 -19.25 -32.06 5.60
CA LEU A 48 -20.22 -31.00 5.90
C LEU A 48 -19.66 -29.99 6.89
N PHE A 49 -19.00 -30.45 7.95
CA PHE A 49 -18.36 -29.58 8.93
C PHE A 49 -17.35 -28.65 8.24
N ASP A 50 -16.43 -29.21 7.46
CA ASP A 50 -15.42 -28.42 6.74
C ASP A 50 -16.07 -27.45 5.74
N ALA A 51 -17.09 -27.89 5.01
CA ALA A 51 -17.80 -27.04 4.06
C ALA A 51 -18.56 -25.89 4.74
N TYR A 52 -19.14 -26.13 5.91
CA TYR A 52 -19.79 -25.09 6.72
C TYR A 52 -18.79 -24.08 7.24
N VAL A 53 -17.65 -24.53 7.78
CA VAL A 53 -16.57 -23.64 8.25
C VAL A 53 -16.07 -22.78 7.09
N ASN A 54 -15.72 -23.38 5.96
CA ASN A 54 -15.20 -22.64 4.80
C ASN A 54 -16.22 -21.62 4.25
N LEU A 55 -17.49 -21.99 4.16
CA LEU A 55 -18.53 -21.05 3.72
C LEU A 55 -18.79 -19.97 4.78
N ALA A 56 -18.75 -20.29 6.08
CA ALA A 56 -18.90 -19.33 7.16
C ALA A 56 -17.80 -18.26 7.09
N THR A 57 -16.54 -18.68 6.93
CA THR A 57 -15.40 -17.78 6.70
C THR A 57 -15.59 -16.93 5.45
N GLU A 58 -16.10 -17.51 4.35
CA GLU A 58 -16.41 -16.74 3.13
C GLU A 58 -17.48 -15.67 3.39
N LYS A 59 -18.57 -16.02 4.11
CA LYS A 59 -19.63 -15.07 4.47
C LYS A 59 -19.12 -13.98 5.40
N ASP A 60 -18.29 -14.34 6.37
CA ASP A 60 -17.65 -13.38 7.25
C ASP A 60 -16.81 -12.40 6.43
N ASN A 61 -15.94 -12.88 5.54
CA ASN A 61 -15.13 -12.05 4.64
C ASN A 61 -15.97 -11.13 3.73
N GLN A 62 -17.20 -11.53 3.39
CA GLN A 62 -18.18 -10.71 2.65
C GLN A 62 -18.97 -9.72 3.53
N ASN A 63 -18.67 -9.62 4.83
CA ASN A 63 -19.40 -8.87 5.84
C ASN A 63 -20.87 -9.33 6.04
N LYS A 64 -21.17 -10.57 5.67
CA LYS A 64 -22.49 -11.21 5.85
C LYS A 64 -22.52 -11.93 7.20
N TYR A 65 -22.32 -11.18 8.28
CA TYR A 65 -22.05 -11.73 9.62
C TYR A 65 -23.14 -12.67 10.13
N GLN A 66 -24.40 -12.33 9.92
CA GLN A 66 -25.53 -13.17 10.34
C GLN A 66 -25.57 -14.50 9.57
N GLU A 67 -25.20 -14.50 8.28
CA GLU A 67 -25.06 -15.74 7.51
C GLU A 67 -23.87 -16.57 8.00
N ALA A 68 -22.75 -15.92 8.32
CA ALA A 68 -21.56 -16.58 8.84
C ALA A 68 -21.83 -17.27 10.20
N LEU A 69 -22.46 -16.56 11.14
CA LEU A 69 -22.84 -17.09 12.45
C LEU A 69 -23.74 -18.33 12.31
N ALA A 70 -24.75 -18.26 11.44
CA ALA A 70 -25.65 -19.39 11.19
C ALA A 70 -24.93 -20.62 10.62
N LEU A 71 -23.92 -20.41 9.78
CA LEU A 71 -23.11 -21.51 9.23
C LEU A 71 -22.15 -22.09 10.27
N PHE A 72 -21.53 -21.26 11.11
CA PHE A 72 -20.73 -21.75 12.24
C PHE A 72 -21.58 -22.53 13.26
N ASP A 73 -22.82 -22.09 13.51
CA ASP A 73 -23.77 -22.84 14.35
C ASP A 73 -24.07 -24.23 13.77
N LYS A 74 -24.22 -24.33 12.45
CA LYS A 74 -24.38 -25.63 11.77
C LYS A 74 -23.12 -26.50 11.88
N ALA A 75 -21.92 -25.93 11.75
CA ALA A 75 -20.67 -26.66 11.95
C ALA A 75 -20.55 -27.18 13.40
N LEU A 76 -20.79 -26.33 14.40
CA LEU A 76 -20.72 -26.70 15.81
C LEU A 76 -21.80 -27.70 16.24
N ALA A 77 -22.92 -27.80 15.50
CA ALA A 77 -23.89 -28.86 15.69
C ALA A 77 -23.36 -30.25 15.24
N LEU A 78 -22.44 -30.29 14.28
CA LEU A 78 -21.78 -31.52 13.81
C LEU A 78 -20.60 -31.90 14.70
N ASP A 79 -19.81 -30.91 15.13
CA ASP A 79 -18.73 -31.09 16.10
C ASP A 79 -18.79 -30.04 17.23
N PRO A 80 -19.50 -30.34 18.33
CA PRO A 80 -19.59 -29.44 19.49
C PRO A 80 -18.26 -29.26 20.23
N ALA A 81 -17.25 -30.09 19.98
CA ALA A 81 -15.95 -30.02 20.64
C ALA A 81 -14.95 -29.09 19.93
N ALA A 82 -15.27 -28.59 18.72
CA ALA A 82 -14.44 -27.66 17.96
C ALA A 82 -14.31 -26.28 18.65
N THR A 83 -13.36 -26.16 19.56
CA THR A 83 -13.14 -24.93 20.35
C THR A 83 -12.67 -23.75 19.52
N GLU A 84 -11.88 -23.99 18.47
CA GLU A 84 -11.38 -22.97 17.55
C GLU A 84 -12.52 -22.33 16.76
N ILE A 85 -13.39 -23.15 16.17
CA ILE A 85 -14.57 -22.68 15.42
C ILE A 85 -15.54 -21.90 16.32
N ARG A 86 -15.68 -22.31 17.58
CA ARG A 86 -16.47 -21.56 18.57
C ARG A 86 -15.85 -20.19 18.86
N ALA A 87 -14.53 -20.10 18.92
CA ALA A 87 -13.83 -18.83 19.11
C ALA A 87 -14.03 -17.90 17.90
N GLU A 88 -13.91 -18.41 16.67
CA GLU A 88 -14.19 -17.64 15.43
C GLU A 88 -15.63 -17.13 15.37
N ARG A 89 -16.61 -17.97 15.72
CA ARG A 89 -18.01 -17.55 15.81
C ARG A 89 -18.20 -16.41 16.83
N ASN A 90 -17.64 -16.58 18.03
CA ASN A 90 -17.75 -15.57 19.10
C ASN A 90 -17.04 -14.26 18.71
N LEU A 91 -15.98 -14.34 17.92
CA LEU A 91 -15.26 -13.19 17.39
C LEU A 91 -16.16 -12.33 16.49
N ILE A 92 -16.93 -12.96 15.60
CA ILE A 92 -17.94 -12.29 14.76
C ILE A 92 -19.04 -11.66 15.61
N GLU A 93 -19.57 -12.40 16.59
CA GLU A 93 -20.65 -11.92 17.47
C GLU A 93 -20.22 -10.67 18.25
N ASN A 94 -19.03 -10.72 18.88
CA ASN A 94 -18.46 -9.57 19.59
C ASN A 94 -18.23 -8.37 18.65
N TYR A 95 -17.87 -8.63 17.40
CA TYR A 95 -17.65 -7.57 16.41
C TYR A 95 -18.96 -6.91 15.97
N ILE A 96 -20.04 -7.69 15.78
CA ILE A 96 -21.37 -7.14 15.52
C ILE A 96 -21.81 -6.26 16.70
N ASP A 97 -21.61 -6.72 17.93
CA ASP A 97 -21.93 -5.93 19.13
C ASP A 97 -21.14 -4.62 19.13
N ALA A 98 -19.83 -4.66 18.88
CA ALA A 98 -18.98 -3.48 18.81
C ALA A 98 -19.48 -2.43 17.80
N ILE A 99 -19.81 -2.84 16.57
CA ILE A 99 -20.26 -1.90 15.52
C ILE A 99 -21.70 -1.43 15.71
N THR A 100 -22.56 -2.24 16.35
CA THR A 100 -23.96 -1.88 16.61
C THR A 100 -24.06 -0.78 17.68
N TYR A 101 -23.21 -0.86 18.70
CA TYR A 101 -23.22 0.09 19.81
C TYR A 101 -22.33 1.31 19.57
N ALA A 102 -21.53 1.34 18.50
CA ALA A 102 -20.55 2.40 18.24
C ALA A 102 -21.10 3.83 18.30
N GLU A 103 -22.37 4.04 17.91
CA GLU A 103 -23.02 5.37 17.92
C GLU A 103 -24.01 5.56 19.08
N ALA A 104 -24.39 4.49 19.77
CA ALA A 104 -25.47 4.50 20.78
C ALA A 104 -24.97 4.30 22.22
N ASP A 105 -23.91 3.51 22.39
CA ASP A 105 -23.32 3.13 23.67
C ASP A 105 -21.82 2.85 23.46
N TRP A 106 -21.05 3.93 23.45
CA TRP A 106 -19.64 3.90 23.11
C TRP A 106 -18.81 3.12 24.14
N GLU A 107 -19.20 3.11 25.42
CA GLU A 107 -18.54 2.33 26.48
C GLU A 107 -18.64 0.83 26.18
N ARG A 108 -19.84 0.38 25.82
CA ARG A 108 -20.08 -1.01 25.42
C ARG A 108 -19.32 -1.38 24.15
N ALA A 109 -19.28 -0.48 23.17
CA ALA A 109 -18.51 -0.69 21.95
C ALA A 109 -17.00 -0.84 22.24
N ILE A 110 -16.42 0.02 23.08
CA ILE A 110 -15.02 -0.07 23.50
C ILE A 110 -14.75 -1.37 24.26
N ALA A 111 -15.65 -1.80 25.15
CA ALA A 111 -15.50 -3.06 25.88
C ALA A 111 -15.47 -4.29 24.94
N ALA A 112 -16.36 -4.31 23.93
CA ALA A 112 -16.37 -5.34 22.91
C ALA A 112 -15.09 -5.32 22.06
N LEU A 113 -14.66 -4.14 21.60
CA LEU A 113 -13.43 -3.98 20.82
C LEU A 113 -12.18 -4.38 21.62
N LYS A 114 -12.08 -4.02 22.91
CA LYS A 114 -10.98 -4.46 23.79
C LYS A 114 -10.95 -5.99 23.95
N THR A 115 -12.12 -6.61 24.04
CA THR A 115 -12.24 -8.07 24.15
C THR A 115 -11.67 -8.73 22.89
N ILE A 116 -12.08 -8.26 21.73
CA ILE A 116 -11.58 -8.77 20.45
C ILE A 116 -10.08 -8.49 20.29
N TYR A 117 -9.63 -7.27 20.58
CA TYR A 117 -8.23 -6.87 20.39
C TYR A 117 -7.25 -7.72 21.21
N ARG A 118 -7.63 -8.17 22.41
CA ARG A 118 -6.78 -9.02 23.25
C ARG A 118 -6.61 -10.44 22.69
N SER A 119 -7.61 -10.97 22.00
CA SER A 119 -7.54 -12.31 21.39
C SER A 119 -6.98 -12.24 19.98
N GLU A 120 -7.49 -11.33 19.16
CA GLU A 120 -7.20 -11.20 17.74
C GLU A 120 -6.99 -9.71 17.36
N PRO A 121 -5.79 -9.15 17.64
CA PRO A 121 -5.48 -7.74 17.39
C PRO A 121 -5.65 -7.29 15.93
N ASN A 122 -5.54 -8.25 14.99
CA ASN A 122 -5.60 -8.03 13.55
C ASN A 122 -6.95 -8.42 12.94
N TYR A 123 -7.95 -8.75 13.77
CA TYR A 123 -9.28 -9.05 13.26
C TYR A 123 -9.92 -7.79 12.71
N ARG A 124 -10.06 -7.72 11.38
CA ARG A 124 -10.70 -6.63 10.64
C ARG A 124 -10.09 -5.27 11.00
N ASP A 125 -10.94 -4.29 11.28
CA ASP A 125 -10.60 -2.92 11.66
C ASP A 125 -10.70 -2.69 13.18
N VAL A 126 -10.71 -3.76 14.00
CA VAL A 126 -10.86 -3.68 15.46
C VAL A 126 -9.81 -2.77 16.08
N LYS A 127 -8.54 -2.91 15.65
CA LYS A 127 -7.45 -2.07 16.14
C LYS A 127 -7.70 -0.59 15.86
N SER A 128 -8.03 -0.23 14.62
CA SER A 128 -8.30 1.16 14.24
C SER A 128 -9.54 1.72 14.92
N ARG A 129 -10.63 0.93 15.01
CA ARG A 129 -11.86 1.33 15.71
C ARG A 129 -11.61 1.55 17.19
N LEU A 130 -10.85 0.67 17.82
CA LEU A 130 -10.49 0.81 19.23
C LEU A 130 -9.62 2.06 19.45
N GLN A 131 -8.66 2.33 18.56
CA GLN A 131 -7.83 3.53 18.62
C GLN A 131 -8.66 4.82 18.47
N GLU A 132 -9.60 4.84 17.52
CA GLU A 132 -10.50 5.96 17.30
C GLU A 132 -11.44 6.18 18.48
N ALA A 133 -12.07 5.10 18.98
CA ALA A 133 -12.98 5.15 20.11
C ALA A 133 -12.29 5.61 21.40
N LEU A 134 -11.08 5.13 21.69
CA LEU A 134 -10.30 5.59 22.84
C LEU A 134 -9.87 7.05 22.68
N ARG A 135 -9.51 7.51 21.47
CA ARG A 135 -9.20 8.93 21.24
C ARG A 135 -10.42 9.81 21.49
N ALA A 136 -11.59 9.42 20.99
CA ALA A 136 -12.83 10.13 21.21
C ALA A 136 -13.21 10.14 22.70
N GLN A 137 -13.12 9.00 23.39
CA GLN A 137 -13.34 8.90 24.82
C GLN A 137 -12.40 9.81 25.61
N GLY A 138 -11.10 9.81 25.29
CA GLY A 138 -10.11 10.66 25.95
C GLY A 138 -10.41 12.15 25.77
N ALA A 139 -10.91 12.55 24.60
CA ALA A 139 -11.33 13.93 24.35
C ALA A 139 -12.58 14.33 25.14
N VAL A 140 -13.60 13.46 25.19
CA VAL A 140 -14.81 13.70 25.98
C VAL A 140 -14.50 13.83 27.47
N LEU A 141 -13.68 12.91 28.01
CA LEU A 141 -13.27 12.96 29.42
C LEU A 141 -12.46 14.23 29.73
N ALA A 142 -11.61 14.69 28.80
CA ALA A 142 -10.88 15.93 28.94
C ALA A 142 -11.81 17.17 28.93
N ASP A 143 -12.82 17.20 28.05
CA ASP A 143 -13.83 18.26 28.01
C ASP A 143 -14.69 18.29 29.29
N GLU A 144 -14.86 17.15 29.96
CA GLU A 144 -15.52 17.01 31.25
C GLU A 144 -14.58 17.25 32.45
N GLU A 145 -13.32 17.63 32.22
CA GLU A 145 -12.27 17.82 33.23
C GLU A 145 -11.96 16.55 34.05
N ALA A 146 -12.32 15.37 33.55
CA ALA A 146 -11.97 14.06 34.12
C ALA A 146 -10.54 13.66 33.72
N TRP A 147 -9.55 14.49 34.12
CA TRP A 147 -8.17 14.41 33.64
C TRP A 147 -7.48 13.08 33.88
N CYS A 148 -7.72 12.46 35.05
CA CYS A 148 -7.11 11.17 35.39
C CYS A 148 -7.62 10.03 34.49
N ASP A 149 -8.93 10.00 34.23
CA ASP A 149 -9.54 9.02 33.34
C ASP A 149 -9.13 9.26 31.88
N ALA A 150 -9.05 10.53 31.46
CA ALA A 150 -8.54 10.90 30.13
C ALA A 150 -7.08 10.44 29.92
N ALA A 151 -6.21 10.63 30.91
CA ALA A 151 -4.82 10.17 30.87
C ALA A 151 -4.70 8.64 30.82
N ALA A 152 -5.56 7.92 31.57
CA ALA A 152 -5.61 6.45 31.53
C ALA A 152 -6.03 5.93 30.15
N VAL A 153 -7.04 6.54 29.52
CA VAL A 153 -7.50 6.18 28.18
C VAL A 153 -6.43 6.41 27.12
N LEU A 154 -5.68 7.51 27.20
CA LEU A 154 -4.54 7.73 26.29
C LEU A 154 -3.39 6.75 26.53
N SER A 155 -3.24 6.22 27.76
CA SER A 155 -2.27 5.16 28.06
C SER A 155 -2.68 3.84 27.41
N ASP A 156 -3.96 3.45 27.51
CA ASP A 156 -4.50 2.31 26.76
C ASP A 156 -4.27 2.46 25.25
N LEU A 157 -4.45 3.66 24.71
CA LEU A 157 -4.23 3.96 23.30
C LEU A 157 -2.76 3.78 22.88
N ILE A 158 -1.81 4.17 23.74
CA ILE A 158 -0.38 3.98 23.51
C ILE A 158 -0.04 2.48 23.48
N ASP A 159 -0.59 1.70 24.41
CA ASP A 159 -0.36 0.25 24.50
C ASP A 159 -0.87 -0.52 23.25
N ILE A 160 -1.89 0.01 22.58
CA ILE A 160 -2.43 -0.54 21.33
C ILE A 160 -1.52 -0.22 20.11
N GLY A 161 -0.70 0.83 20.20
CA GLY A 161 0.29 1.19 19.18
C GLY A 161 0.53 2.69 19.07
N ILE A 162 1.73 3.06 18.58
CA ILE A 162 2.18 4.45 18.57
C ILE A 162 1.34 5.30 17.61
N THR A 163 0.56 6.22 18.19
CA THR A 163 -0.03 7.35 17.47
C THR A 163 0.83 8.59 17.73
N PRO A 164 1.37 9.27 16.70
CA PRO A 164 2.15 10.49 16.89
C PRO A 164 1.41 11.54 17.72
N GLY A 165 2.09 12.16 18.69
CA GLY A 165 1.53 13.22 19.54
C GLY A 165 0.74 12.75 20.76
N ILE A 166 0.25 11.50 20.81
CA ILE A 166 -0.58 11.01 21.93
C ILE A 166 0.20 10.90 23.24
N VAL A 167 1.50 10.57 23.20
CA VAL A 167 2.35 10.54 24.39
C VAL A 167 2.42 11.91 25.06
N ALA A 168 2.65 12.96 24.26
CA ALA A 168 2.69 14.34 24.75
C ALA A 168 1.32 14.78 25.27
N GLN A 169 0.23 14.41 24.59
CA GLN A 169 -1.13 14.73 25.03
C GLN A 169 -1.49 14.03 26.35
N ARG A 170 -1.11 12.76 26.52
CA ARG A 170 -1.24 12.03 27.78
C ARG A 170 -0.49 12.73 28.90
N ASP A 171 0.75 13.18 28.66
CA ASP A 171 1.53 13.87 29.69
C ASP A 171 0.88 15.19 30.14
N VAL A 172 0.23 15.90 29.22
CA VAL A 172 -0.58 17.08 29.56
C VAL A 172 -1.75 16.71 30.48
N TYR A 173 -2.50 15.66 30.14
CA TYR A 173 -3.65 15.23 30.96
C TYR A 173 -3.22 14.65 32.30
N GLN A 174 -2.13 13.88 32.34
CA GLN A 174 -1.58 13.33 33.56
C GLN A 174 -1.13 14.45 34.51
N LYS A 175 -0.50 15.50 33.98
CA LYS A 175 -0.14 16.66 34.78
C LYS A 175 -1.37 17.37 35.34
N ALA A 176 -2.41 17.58 34.54
CA ALA A 176 -3.66 18.18 35.01
C ALA A 176 -4.36 17.32 36.09
N CYS A 177 -4.28 15.99 35.96
CA CYS A 177 -4.73 15.03 36.99
C CYS A 177 -3.93 15.19 38.29
N ASP A 178 -2.59 15.25 38.21
CA ASP A 178 -1.70 15.35 39.36
C ASP A 178 -1.85 16.69 40.10
N ASP A 179 -2.12 17.78 39.36
CA ASP A 179 -2.27 19.15 39.88
C ASP A 179 -3.65 19.41 40.51
N GLY A 180 -4.65 18.53 40.30
CA GLY A 180 -5.96 18.57 40.96
C GLY A 180 -6.89 19.74 40.56
N GLU A 181 -6.71 20.33 39.38
CA GLU A 181 -7.42 21.55 38.96
C GLU A 181 -8.81 21.28 38.34
N VAL A 182 -9.84 21.86 38.98
CA VAL A 182 -11.13 22.20 38.37
C VAL A 182 -10.98 23.60 37.78
N VAL A 183 -10.93 23.76 36.46
CA VAL A 183 -10.68 25.08 35.84
C VAL A 183 -11.99 25.69 35.37
N ALA A 184 -12.59 26.47 36.27
CA ALA A 184 -13.75 27.29 35.96
C ALA A 184 -13.54 28.18 34.73
N SER A 185 -14.49 28.04 33.80
CA SER A 185 -14.77 28.89 32.65
C SER A 185 -14.48 30.38 32.85
N SER A 186 -13.79 31.00 31.89
CA SER A 186 -14.03 32.39 31.56
C SER A 186 -14.01 32.63 30.06
N THR A 187 -15.20 32.51 29.47
CA THR A 187 -15.57 33.27 28.28
C THR A 187 -15.36 34.76 28.52
N THR A 188 -14.63 35.42 27.61
CA THR A 188 -15.08 36.72 27.10
C THR A 188 -14.59 36.93 25.66
N ARG A 189 -15.55 36.90 24.72
CA ARG A 189 -15.41 37.47 23.37
C ARG A 189 -15.36 38.98 23.47
N THR A 190 -14.58 39.63 22.60
CA THR A 190 -14.87 40.97 22.06
C THR A 190 -14.26 41.07 20.64
N PRO A 191 -14.90 41.77 19.67
CA PRO A 191 -14.90 41.37 18.27
C PRO A 191 -13.89 42.09 17.37
N ALA A 192 -13.78 41.53 16.16
CA ALA A 192 -12.98 42.01 15.04
C ALA A 192 -13.21 43.49 14.68
N THR A 193 -12.12 44.18 14.33
CA THR A 193 -12.18 45.32 13.42
C THR A 193 -11.15 45.16 12.31
N THR A 194 -11.66 45.30 11.09
CA THR A 194 -10.99 45.37 9.80
C THR A 194 -9.95 46.48 9.74
N GLN A 195 -8.80 46.21 9.12
CA GLN A 195 -8.07 47.20 8.31
C GLN A 195 -7.12 46.51 7.32
N THR A 196 -7.21 46.95 6.06
CA THR A 196 -6.32 46.60 4.93
C THR A 196 -5.42 47.84 4.63
N PRO A 197 -4.42 47.78 3.73
CA PRO A 197 -3.01 48.00 4.04
C PRO A 197 -2.50 49.38 3.56
N SER A 198 -1.31 49.80 4.00
CA SER A 198 -0.49 50.77 3.25
C SER A 198 1.00 50.69 3.59
N ALA A 199 1.73 50.32 2.53
CA ALA A 199 3.00 50.80 1.98
C ALA A 199 4.07 51.52 2.83
N THR A 200 5.30 51.26 2.34
CA THR A 200 6.56 52.04 2.42
C THR A 200 7.29 51.97 3.76
N GLU A 201 8.59 51.72 3.86
CA GLU A 201 9.72 51.98 2.95
C GLU A 201 10.93 51.11 3.32
N ASP A 202 11.75 50.80 2.32
CA ASP A 202 13.14 50.29 2.38
C ASP A 202 14.07 51.40 2.94
N PRO A 203 15.21 51.09 3.60
CA PRO A 203 16.44 51.15 2.82
C PRO A 203 17.59 50.18 3.20
N ASP A 204 18.36 49.91 2.14
CA ASP A 204 19.82 49.78 2.04
C ASP A 204 20.52 48.45 2.40
N GLU A 205 20.72 47.66 1.33
CA GLU A 205 22.00 47.47 0.61
C GLU A 205 23.29 47.01 1.37
N ARG A 206 23.96 46.06 0.68
CA ARG A 206 25.39 45.67 0.70
C ARG A 206 25.77 44.53 1.65
N THR A 207 26.16 43.34 1.16
CA THR A 207 27.38 43.10 0.37
C THR A 207 27.41 41.68 -0.20
N THR A 208 27.85 41.57 -1.47
CA THR A 208 28.36 40.35 -2.14
C THR A 208 29.68 39.85 -1.54
N PRO A 209 29.97 38.54 -1.65
CA PRO A 209 31.33 38.09 -1.89
C PRO A 209 31.49 37.35 -3.23
N THR A 210 32.58 37.72 -3.89
CA THR A 210 33.13 37.23 -5.16
C THR A 210 33.80 35.86 -5.01
N ALA A 211 33.94 35.18 -6.15
CA ALA A 211 34.71 33.96 -6.36
C ALA A 211 36.19 34.07 -5.93
N ASP A 212 36.70 33.01 -5.29
CA ASP A 212 37.92 32.28 -5.68
C ASP A 212 38.28 31.25 -4.59
N ASP A 213 38.30 29.97 -5.00
CA ASP A 213 39.22 28.88 -4.58
C ASP A 213 38.52 27.51 -4.67
N LEU A 214 38.65 26.90 -5.86
CA LEU A 214 38.41 25.47 -6.08
C LEU A 214 39.71 24.69 -5.85
N PRO A 215 39.72 23.62 -5.04
CA PRO A 215 40.72 22.59 -5.16
C PRO A 215 40.21 21.44 -6.03
N ALA A 216 40.91 21.26 -7.16
CA ALA A 216 41.17 20.04 -7.93
C ALA A 216 40.13 18.90 -7.92
N THR A 217 39.56 18.70 -9.11
CA THR A 217 38.82 17.53 -9.58
C THR A 217 39.58 16.22 -9.31
N PRO A 218 38.97 15.19 -8.70
CA PRO A 218 39.51 13.85 -8.77
C PRO A 218 39.15 13.25 -10.14
N THR A 219 40.19 12.87 -10.86
CA THR A 219 40.18 12.20 -12.16
C THR A 219 39.20 11.03 -12.23
N ARG A 220 38.37 11.01 -13.28
CA ARG A 220 37.55 9.86 -13.71
C ARG A 220 38.43 8.63 -13.89
N ASN A 221 38.41 7.71 -12.93
CA ASN A 221 38.72 6.31 -13.21
C ASN A 221 37.50 5.70 -13.90
N SER A 222 37.56 5.67 -15.23
CA SER A 222 36.59 4.96 -16.08
C SER A 222 36.93 3.47 -16.06
N SER A 223 36.12 2.70 -15.31
CA SER A 223 35.91 1.28 -15.66
C SER A 223 35.08 1.21 -16.94
N PRO A 224 35.21 0.15 -17.76
CA PRO A 224 34.77 0.16 -19.15
C PRO A 224 33.26 0.36 -19.24
N ALA A 225 32.83 1.36 -20.02
CA ALA A 225 31.45 1.49 -20.45
C ALA A 225 31.06 0.22 -21.21
N THR A 226 29.99 -0.42 -20.77
CA THR A 226 29.39 -1.57 -21.47
C THR A 226 28.94 -1.10 -22.84
N SER A 227 29.73 -1.37 -23.88
CA SER A 227 29.39 -1.02 -25.26
C SER A 227 28.40 -2.05 -25.82
N GLY A 228 27.12 -1.76 -25.67
CA GLY A 228 25.99 -2.48 -26.28
C GLY A 228 24.75 -1.61 -26.17
N ALA A 229 23.71 -1.89 -26.96
CA ALA A 229 22.36 -1.38 -26.66
C ALA A 229 21.69 -2.41 -25.74
N PRO A 230 20.70 -2.03 -24.92
CA PRO A 230 19.91 -3.01 -24.18
C PRO A 230 19.16 -3.93 -25.15
N ASP A 231 19.24 -5.23 -24.90
CA ASP A 231 18.90 -6.28 -25.84
C ASP A 231 17.95 -7.36 -25.28
N GLU A 232 17.59 -7.29 -23.99
CA GLU A 232 16.78 -8.30 -23.31
C GLU A 232 15.73 -7.68 -22.36
N GLY A 233 14.66 -8.44 -22.09
CA GLY A 233 13.59 -8.11 -21.16
C GLY A 233 12.37 -7.42 -21.79
N GLU A 234 11.39 -7.13 -20.94
CA GLU A 234 10.17 -6.39 -21.29
C GLU A 234 10.03 -5.11 -20.47
N LEU A 235 9.55 -4.05 -21.11
CA LEU A 235 9.18 -2.79 -20.45
C LEU A 235 7.66 -2.73 -20.30
N LEU A 236 7.20 -2.74 -19.05
CA LEU A 236 5.81 -2.50 -18.71
C LEU A 236 5.61 -1.01 -18.47
N TYR A 237 4.66 -0.41 -19.18
CA TYR A 237 4.34 1.00 -19.01
C TYR A 237 2.84 1.23 -19.12
N SER A 238 2.37 2.29 -18.46
CA SER A 238 1.01 2.76 -18.62
C SER A 238 0.94 4.01 -19.49
N ALA A 239 -0.10 4.09 -20.33
CA ALA A 239 -0.35 5.23 -21.20
C ALA A 239 -1.85 5.44 -21.40
N HIS A 240 -2.23 6.69 -21.67
CA HIS A 240 -3.61 7.08 -21.95
C HIS A 240 -3.88 7.02 -23.46
N ASP A 241 -4.90 6.28 -23.86
CA ASP A 241 -5.43 6.32 -25.22
C ASP A 241 -6.43 7.47 -25.35
N ALA A 242 -6.04 8.53 -26.06
CA ALA A 242 -6.87 9.69 -26.30
C ALA A 242 -8.13 9.40 -27.15
N THR A 243 -8.17 8.28 -27.87
CA THR A 243 -9.33 7.92 -28.72
C THR A 243 -10.45 7.32 -27.88
N SER A 244 -10.10 6.42 -26.96
CA SER A 244 -11.04 5.75 -26.06
C SER A 244 -11.18 6.44 -24.71
N SER A 245 -10.33 7.42 -24.42
CA SER A 245 -10.17 8.09 -23.12
C SER A 245 -9.90 7.11 -21.97
N ARG A 246 -9.17 6.01 -22.25
CA ARG A 246 -8.85 4.96 -21.28
C ARG A 246 -7.35 4.86 -21.06
N SER A 247 -6.94 4.57 -19.83
CA SER A 247 -5.55 4.21 -19.53
C SER A 247 -5.34 2.71 -19.69
N ARG A 248 -4.18 2.35 -20.23
CA ARG A 248 -3.82 0.98 -20.57
C ARG A 248 -2.43 0.67 -20.07
N ILE A 249 -2.19 -0.59 -19.72
CA ILE A 249 -0.86 -1.14 -19.49
C ILE A 249 -0.43 -1.92 -20.72
N PHE A 250 0.76 -1.63 -21.20
CA PHE A 250 1.41 -2.32 -22.32
C PHE A 250 2.67 -3.03 -21.85
N SER A 251 3.03 -4.12 -22.53
CA SER A 251 4.36 -4.72 -22.52
C SER A 251 5.07 -4.41 -23.84
N GLN A 252 6.30 -3.91 -23.78
CA GLN A 252 7.17 -3.67 -24.92
C GLN A 252 8.44 -4.52 -24.81
N PRO A 253 8.67 -5.47 -25.73
CA PRO A 253 9.92 -6.23 -25.74
C PRO A 253 11.10 -5.31 -26.08
N VAL A 254 12.19 -5.48 -25.35
CA VAL A 254 13.46 -4.76 -25.56
C VAL A 254 14.33 -5.54 -26.56
N GLY A 255 15.18 -4.85 -27.31
CA GLY A 255 16.10 -5.47 -28.28
C GLY A 255 15.44 -5.98 -29.58
N THR A 256 14.12 -5.87 -29.70
CA THR A 256 13.37 -6.31 -30.89
C THR A 256 12.54 -5.15 -31.47
N ASN A 257 12.22 -5.22 -32.76
CA ASN A 257 11.26 -4.30 -33.40
C ASN A 257 9.79 -4.73 -33.16
N GLY A 258 9.52 -5.50 -32.10
CA GLY A 258 8.19 -5.96 -31.76
C GLY A 258 7.27 -4.79 -31.38
N ALA A 259 6.02 -4.87 -31.82
CA ALA A 259 5.00 -3.92 -31.39
C ALA A 259 4.62 -4.19 -29.92
N PRO A 260 4.21 -3.15 -29.15
CA PRO A 260 3.78 -3.34 -27.78
C PRO A 260 2.48 -4.15 -27.72
N THR A 261 2.39 -5.02 -26.71
CA THR A 261 1.21 -5.85 -26.44
C THR A 261 0.38 -5.20 -25.33
N LEU A 262 -0.93 -5.09 -25.55
CA LEU A 262 -1.86 -4.63 -24.51
C LEU A 262 -2.00 -5.72 -23.44
N LEU A 263 -1.70 -5.39 -22.19
CA LEU A 263 -1.89 -6.28 -21.05
C LEU A 263 -3.24 -6.04 -20.36
N ARG A 264 -3.56 -4.77 -20.04
CA ARG A 264 -4.75 -4.42 -19.26
C ARG A 264 -5.37 -3.10 -19.72
N GLU A 265 -6.70 -3.10 -19.79
CA GLU A 265 -7.53 -1.89 -19.96
C GLU A 265 -7.91 -1.30 -18.59
N ASP A 266 -8.21 -0.01 -18.56
CA ASP A 266 -8.62 0.74 -17.38
C ASP A 266 -7.62 0.56 -16.21
N ALA A 267 -6.32 0.58 -16.54
CA ALA A 267 -5.23 0.23 -15.64
C ALA A 267 -4.03 1.16 -15.83
N ALA A 268 -3.32 1.43 -14.74
CA ALA A 268 -2.08 2.20 -14.74
C ALA A 268 -1.09 1.68 -13.69
N GLN A 269 0.15 2.16 -13.76
CA GLN A 269 1.17 1.94 -12.74
C GLN A 269 1.52 0.46 -12.51
N PRO A 270 2.02 -0.26 -13.54
CA PRO A 270 2.34 -1.68 -13.43
C PRO A 270 3.45 -1.97 -12.41
N ALA A 271 3.27 -3.07 -11.67
CA ALA A 271 4.28 -3.72 -10.85
C ALA A 271 4.12 -5.25 -10.92
N LEU A 272 4.72 -5.88 -11.92
CA LEU A 272 4.82 -7.32 -12.08
C LEU A 272 5.83 -7.90 -11.09
N ARG A 273 5.45 -9.02 -10.47
CA ARG A 273 6.33 -9.77 -9.58
C ARG A 273 7.51 -10.35 -10.38
N GLN A 274 8.69 -10.44 -9.77
CA GLN A 274 9.91 -10.87 -10.47
C GLN A 274 9.84 -12.30 -11.07
N ASP A 275 8.99 -13.16 -10.52
CA ASP A 275 8.76 -14.51 -11.05
C ASP A 275 7.70 -14.57 -12.18
N GLY A 276 7.17 -13.41 -12.59
CA GLY A 276 6.11 -13.28 -13.59
C GLY A 276 4.70 -13.63 -13.11
N GLY A 277 4.53 -14.04 -11.84
CA GLY A 277 3.31 -14.71 -11.37
C GLY A 277 2.10 -13.82 -11.13
N ARG A 278 2.27 -12.50 -10.88
CA ARG A 278 1.16 -11.54 -10.70
C ARG A 278 1.59 -10.10 -11.00
N LEU A 279 0.74 -9.38 -11.74
CA LEU A 279 0.84 -7.95 -12.01
C LEU A 279 -0.03 -7.16 -11.03
N LEU A 280 0.58 -6.34 -10.17
CA LEU A 280 -0.13 -5.28 -9.47
C LEU A 280 -0.30 -4.08 -10.39
N TYR A 281 -1.43 -3.40 -10.23
CA TYR A 281 -1.67 -2.15 -10.94
C TYR A 281 -2.74 -1.32 -10.23
N ARG A 282 -2.72 -0.01 -10.49
CA ARG A 282 -3.81 0.90 -10.15
C ARG A 282 -4.97 0.68 -11.11
N ASN A 283 -6.09 0.20 -10.59
CA ASN A 283 -7.31 -0.04 -11.33
C ASN A 283 -8.14 1.25 -11.38
N LEU A 284 -8.49 1.68 -12.59
CA LEU A 284 -9.20 2.92 -12.85
C LEU A 284 -10.67 2.70 -13.19
N ARG A 285 -11.15 1.45 -13.18
CA ARG A 285 -12.57 1.18 -13.31
C ARG A 285 -13.30 1.63 -12.06
N ASN A 286 -14.41 2.35 -12.23
CA ASN A 286 -15.19 2.90 -11.12
C ASN A 286 -15.65 1.85 -10.09
N ASP A 287 -15.94 0.63 -10.52
CA ASP A 287 -16.39 -0.49 -9.66
C ASP A 287 -15.24 -1.17 -8.89
N MET A 288 -14.01 -1.02 -9.38
CA MET A 288 -12.83 -1.75 -8.92
C MET A 288 -11.65 -0.84 -8.54
N ALA A 289 -11.93 0.45 -8.30
CA ALA A 289 -10.91 1.44 -8.00
C ALA A 289 -10.01 1.04 -6.81
N GLY A 290 -8.72 1.34 -6.93
CA GLY A 290 -7.65 0.99 -5.98
C GLY A 290 -6.61 0.09 -6.61
N ILE A 291 -5.92 -0.72 -5.79
CA ILE A 291 -4.92 -1.67 -6.27
C ILE A 291 -5.61 -3.00 -6.61
N SER A 292 -5.31 -3.54 -7.79
CA SER A 292 -5.73 -4.86 -8.22
C SER A 292 -4.51 -5.70 -8.60
N ALA A 293 -4.67 -7.02 -8.52
CA ALA A 293 -3.70 -7.99 -9.00
C ALA A 293 -4.30 -8.82 -10.14
N TRP A 294 -3.50 -9.07 -11.18
CA TRP A 294 -3.86 -9.96 -12.27
C TRP A 294 -2.78 -11.02 -12.46
N ASP A 295 -3.17 -12.28 -12.53
CA ASP A 295 -2.28 -13.40 -12.87
C ASP A 295 -2.32 -13.63 -14.39
N PRO A 296 -1.20 -13.40 -15.12
CA PRO A 296 -1.17 -13.58 -16.57
C PRO A 296 -1.39 -15.02 -17.04
N ALA A 297 -1.10 -16.02 -16.21
CA ALA A 297 -1.19 -17.43 -16.58
C ALA A 297 -2.60 -18.00 -16.40
N SER A 298 -3.29 -17.62 -15.33
CA SER A 298 -4.64 -18.10 -15.01
C SER A 298 -5.77 -17.13 -15.37
N ASP A 299 -5.42 -15.90 -15.75
CA ASP A 299 -6.33 -14.76 -15.93
C ASP A 299 -7.11 -14.36 -14.66
N LEU A 300 -6.67 -14.86 -13.49
CA LEU A 300 -7.29 -14.54 -12.21
C LEU A 300 -7.12 -13.04 -11.91
N LEU A 301 -8.24 -12.37 -11.63
CA LEU A 301 -8.29 -10.98 -11.22
C LEU A 301 -8.70 -10.86 -9.76
N LEU A 302 -7.88 -10.20 -8.96
CA LEU A 302 -8.11 -9.96 -7.54
C LEU A 302 -8.14 -8.46 -7.25
N ARG A 303 -9.08 -8.04 -6.41
CA ARG A 303 -9.09 -6.68 -5.86
C ARG A 303 -8.36 -6.69 -4.53
N PHE A 304 -7.29 -5.92 -4.44
CA PHE A 304 -6.45 -5.86 -3.24
C PHE A 304 -6.88 -4.73 -2.31
N THR A 305 -7.16 -3.54 -2.86
CA THR A 305 -7.65 -2.40 -2.08
C THR A 305 -8.87 -1.73 -2.73
N ARG A 306 -9.53 -0.82 -1.99
CA ARG A 306 -10.82 -0.25 -2.42
C ARG A 306 -10.84 1.24 -2.70
N TYR A 307 -9.77 1.98 -2.38
CA TYR A 307 -9.75 3.43 -2.50
C TYR A 307 -9.13 3.87 -3.82
N ALA A 308 -9.80 4.79 -4.53
CA ALA A 308 -9.35 5.28 -5.84
C ALA A 308 -8.00 6.04 -5.78
N GLU A 309 -7.67 6.54 -4.58
CA GLU A 309 -6.42 7.21 -4.22
C GLU A 309 -5.23 6.23 -4.10
N ASP A 310 -5.48 4.93 -3.88
CA ASP A 310 -4.41 3.95 -3.74
C ASP A 310 -3.66 3.79 -5.07
N SER A 311 -2.34 3.97 -5.02
CA SER A 311 -1.50 4.10 -6.21
C SER A 311 -0.05 3.68 -5.94
N LEU A 312 0.74 3.55 -7.00
CA LEU A 312 2.18 3.26 -6.98
C LEU A 312 2.52 1.98 -6.20
N PRO A 313 1.93 0.83 -6.57
CA PRO A 313 2.22 -0.42 -5.90
C PRO A 313 3.65 -0.92 -6.18
N SER A 314 4.26 -1.61 -5.21
CA SER A 314 5.53 -2.32 -5.37
C SER A 314 5.52 -3.62 -4.55
N TRP A 315 6.00 -4.72 -5.14
CA TRP A 315 6.15 -6.02 -4.47
C TRP A 315 7.38 -6.07 -3.58
N ASN A 316 7.29 -6.78 -2.44
CA ASN A 316 8.49 -7.27 -1.76
C ASN A 316 9.15 -8.42 -2.55
N GLY A 317 10.40 -8.73 -2.23
CA GLY A 317 11.17 -9.78 -2.94
C GLY A 317 10.56 -11.18 -2.86
N GLN A 318 9.81 -11.50 -1.80
CA GLN A 318 9.14 -12.79 -1.64
C GLN A 318 7.79 -12.86 -2.36
N GLY A 319 7.24 -11.73 -2.80
CA GLY A 319 5.95 -11.68 -3.49
C GLY A 319 4.72 -11.95 -2.64
N ASN A 320 4.85 -11.90 -1.31
CA ASN A 320 3.77 -12.15 -0.36
C ASN A 320 3.29 -10.85 0.34
N GLN A 321 3.99 -9.74 0.15
CA GLN A 321 3.58 -8.42 0.60
C GLN A 321 3.81 -7.37 -0.50
N TYR A 322 3.07 -6.28 -0.41
CA TYR A 322 3.24 -5.14 -1.29
C TYR A 322 3.09 -3.83 -0.50
N VAL A 323 3.72 -2.79 -1.03
CA VAL A 323 3.57 -1.41 -0.56
C VAL A 323 2.86 -0.59 -1.62
N PHE A 324 2.17 0.47 -1.21
CA PHE A 324 1.54 1.44 -2.09
C PHE A 324 1.43 2.79 -1.39
N ALA A 325 1.20 3.86 -2.15
CA ALA A 325 0.92 5.20 -1.64
C ALA A 325 -0.58 5.52 -1.72
N SER A 326 -1.09 6.29 -0.76
CA SER A 326 -2.46 6.77 -0.78
C SER A 326 -2.62 8.07 0.00
N ASN A 327 -3.49 8.97 -0.49
CA ASN A 327 -3.95 10.16 0.20
C ASN A 327 -5.47 10.10 0.46
N ARG A 328 -5.99 8.88 0.66
CA ARG A 328 -7.41 8.58 0.88
C ARG A 328 -8.01 9.19 2.16
N GLU A 329 -7.18 9.48 3.15
CA GLU A 329 -7.64 10.02 4.43
C GLU A 329 -8.13 11.47 4.26
N GLY A 330 -9.03 11.91 5.15
CA GLY A 330 -9.67 13.24 5.04
C GLY A 330 -8.71 14.44 5.03
N ASP A 331 -7.48 14.26 5.56
CA ASP A 331 -6.43 15.28 5.56
C ASP A 331 -5.63 15.37 4.25
N ARG A 332 -5.86 14.44 3.32
CA ARG A 332 -5.17 14.34 2.02
C ARG A 332 -3.64 14.27 2.12
N ILE A 333 -3.11 13.88 3.28
CA ILE A 333 -1.69 13.63 3.46
C ILE A 333 -1.35 12.27 2.86
N TRP A 334 -0.33 12.26 1.99
CA TRP A 334 0.18 11.04 1.40
C TRP A 334 0.83 10.14 2.44
N ARG A 335 0.44 8.88 2.42
CA ARG A 335 0.95 7.82 3.29
C ARG A 335 1.37 6.63 2.46
N ILE A 336 2.42 5.97 2.93
CA ILE A 336 2.83 4.64 2.47
C ILE A 336 2.07 3.62 3.30
N TYR A 337 1.46 2.65 2.63
CA TYR A 337 0.78 1.51 3.23
C TYR A 337 1.53 0.24 2.89
N VAL A 338 1.47 -0.74 3.79
CA VAL A 338 1.94 -2.12 3.58
C VAL A 338 0.78 -3.10 3.74
N ALA A 339 0.71 -4.10 2.89
CA ALA A 339 -0.36 -5.10 2.88
C ALA A 339 0.17 -6.48 2.46
N TRP A 340 -0.57 -7.54 2.84
CA TRP A 340 -0.28 -8.91 2.44
C TRP A 340 -1.00 -9.25 1.13
N ALA A 341 -0.35 -10.02 0.26
CA ALA A 341 -0.84 -10.38 -1.07
C ALA A 341 -2.06 -11.33 -1.05
N GLU A 342 -2.26 -12.03 0.07
CA GLU A 342 -3.31 -13.05 0.24
C GLU A 342 -4.47 -12.54 1.11
N SER A 343 -4.39 -11.31 1.62
CA SER A 343 -5.49 -10.68 2.34
C SER A 343 -6.11 -9.56 1.52
N ASN A 344 -7.44 -9.55 1.44
CA ASN A 344 -8.19 -8.39 0.97
C ASN A 344 -8.16 -7.33 2.08
N SER A 345 -7.04 -6.60 2.15
CA SER A 345 -6.76 -5.60 3.17
C SER A 345 -6.49 -4.26 2.51
N ASP A 346 -7.09 -3.20 3.05
CA ASP A 346 -6.77 -1.82 2.63
C ASP A 346 -5.39 -1.36 3.14
N GLY A 347 -4.56 -2.25 3.68
CA GLY A 347 -3.20 -2.00 4.13
C GLY A 347 -3.10 -1.24 5.45
N THR A 348 -1.93 -1.32 6.08
CA THR A 348 -1.59 -0.59 7.31
C THR A 348 -0.65 0.57 6.98
N VAL A 349 -0.90 1.74 7.58
CA VAL A 349 -0.03 2.91 7.43
C VAL A 349 1.37 2.59 7.97
N LEU A 350 2.38 2.74 7.12
CA LEU A 350 3.79 2.56 7.46
C LEU A 350 4.48 3.89 7.76
N SER A 351 4.27 4.90 6.91
CA SER A 351 4.89 6.22 7.08
C SER A 351 4.15 7.29 6.26
N ILE A 352 4.37 8.57 6.57
CA ILE A 352 4.01 9.67 5.66
C ILE A 352 5.02 9.69 4.51
N GLY A 353 4.52 9.73 3.28
CA GLY A 353 5.36 9.70 2.09
C GLY A 353 4.62 9.24 0.83
N GLU A 354 5.35 9.25 -0.29
CA GLU A 354 4.86 8.96 -1.64
C GLU A 354 5.82 8.05 -2.40
N ALA A 355 5.32 7.43 -3.48
CA ALA A 355 6.11 6.66 -4.43
C ALA A 355 7.05 5.61 -3.80
N PRO A 356 6.51 4.63 -3.07
CA PRO A 356 7.34 3.61 -2.45
C PRO A 356 7.86 2.62 -3.49
N ALA A 357 9.10 2.18 -3.31
CA ALA A 357 9.69 1.05 -4.02
C ALA A 357 10.31 0.10 -3.01
N TRP A 358 9.83 -1.13 -2.99
CA TRP A 358 10.37 -2.16 -2.12
C TRP A 358 11.63 -2.75 -2.76
N HIS A 359 12.64 -2.97 -1.93
CA HIS A 359 13.86 -3.65 -2.31
C HIS A 359 13.55 -5.07 -2.84
N PRO A 360 14.24 -5.52 -3.91
CA PRO A 360 13.96 -6.79 -4.58
C PRO A 360 14.23 -8.06 -3.76
N SER A 361 14.75 -7.97 -2.54
CA SER A 361 15.23 -9.16 -1.79
C SER A 361 15.36 -8.94 -0.27
N ALA A 362 15.55 -7.69 0.17
CA ALA A 362 15.62 -7.32 1.58
C ALA A 362 14.32 -6.67 2.07
N ASP A 363 14.10 -6.69 3.39
CA ASP A 363 13.04 -5.91 4.04
C ASP A 363 13.46 -4.44 4.11
N SER A 364 13.31 -3.73 3.00
CA SER A 364 13.61 -2.32 2.91
C SER A 364 12.79 -1.64 1.82
N ILE A 365 12.26 -0.46 2.12
CA ILE A 365 11.39 0.32 1.24
C ILE A 365 11.99 1.71 1.12
N VAL A 366 12.25 2.15 -0.11
CA VAL A 366 12.63 3.53 -0.40
C VAL A 366 11.40 4.30 -0.86
N PHE A 367 11.25 5.56 -0.44
CA PHE A 367 10.09 6.38 -0.76
C PHE A 367 10.46 7.86 -0.68
N ARG A 368 9.64 8.73 -1.30
CA ARG A 368 9.74 10.18 -1.09
C ARG A 368 9.08 10.54 0.23
N GLY A 369 9.77 11.26 1.10
CA GLY A 369 9.24 11.64 2.41
C GLY A 369 9.99 12.79 3.07
N CYS A 370 9.60 13.11 4.30
CA CYS A 370 10.22 14.12 5.15
C CYS A 370 10.52 13.55 6.54
N ASP A 371 11.25 14.27 7.39
CA ASP A 371 11.39 13.91 8.79
C ASP A 371 10.07 14.06 9.56
N ASN A 372 10.05 13.65 10.83
CA ASN A 372 8.84 13.66 11.67
C ASN A 372 8.27 15.07 11.92
N THR A 373 9.03 16.13 11.60
CA THR A 373 8.58 17.53 11.71
C THR A 373 8.05 18.09 10.39
N GLY A 374 8.04 17.27 9.32
CA GLY A 374 7.68 17.70 7.97
C GLY A 374 8.80 18.44 7.23
N ASN A 375 10.01 18.47 7.79
CA ASN A 375 11.18 19.14 7.22
C ASN A 375 12.16 18.13 6.64
N ARG A 376 13.25 18.62 6.01
CA ARG A 376 14.32 17.77 5.45
C ARG A 376 13.78 16.65 4.56
N CYS A 377 13.04 17.05 3.54
CA CYS A 377 12.45 16.13 2.58
C CYS A 377 13.46 15.62 1.56
N GLY A 378 13.17 14.46 0.98
CA GLY A 378 13.98 13.78 -0.02
C GLY A 378 13.58 12.31 -0.11
N LEU A 379 14.53 11.45 -0.45
CA LEU A 379 14.33 10.01 -0.38
C LEU A 379 14.64 9.49 1.01
N TRP A 380 13.79 8.61 1.50
CA TRP A 380 13.91 7.95 2.79
C TRP A 380 13.85 6.44 2.62
N GLN A 381 14.53 5.73 3.49
CA GLN A 381 14.51 4.28 3.60
C GLN A 381 13.83 3.88 4.91
N ILE A 382 13.04 2.80 4.90
CA ILE A 382 12.38 2.24 6.08
C ILE A 382 12.18 0.73 5.91
N ASN A 383 12.12 -0.03 7.00
CA ASN A 383 11.72 -1.44 6.96
C ASN A 383 10.20 -1.57 7.04
N SER A 384 9.62 -2.70 6.61
CA SER A 384 8.16 -2.92 6.69
C SER A 384 7.60 -2.93 8.12
N SER A 385 8.46 -3.12 9.13
CA SER A 385 8.13 -2.96 10.55
C SER A 385 8.09 -1.51 11.05
N GLY A 386 8.43 -0.55 10.20
CA GLY A 386 8.58 0.87 10.57
C GLY A 386 9.94 1.22 11.19
N SER A 387 10.79 0.23 11.43
CA SER A 387 12.16 0.42 11.94
C SER A 387 13.12 0.92 10.86
N ASN A 388 14.32 1.33 11.27
CA ASN A 388 15.42 1.78 10.39
C ASN A 388 15.05 2.92 9.43
N ARG A 389 14.15 3.82 9.87
CA ARG A 389 13.76 5.00 9.11
C ARG A 389 14.91 6.01 9.03
N THR A 390 15.51 6.16 7.85
CA THR A 390 16.69 7.02 7.65
C THR A 390 16.61 7.79 6.32
N PRO A 391 17.16 9.02 6.25
CA PRO A 391 17.22 9.76 4.99
C PRO A 391 18.32 9.18 4.08
N LEU A 392 18.00 9.01 2.81
CA LEU A 392 18.92 8.62 1.74
C LEU A 392 19.40 9.84 0.95
N THR A 393 18.51 10.81 0.73
CA THR A 393 18.83 12.11 0.14
C THR A 393 18.10 13.23 0.88
N THR A 394 18.48 14.49 0.62
CA THR A 394 17.94 15.67 1.31
C THR A 394 17.41 16.75 0.36
N VAL A 395 17.18 16.42 -0.91
CA VAL A 395 16.58 17.34 -1.89
C VAL A 395 15.07 17.07 -1.96
N PRO A 396 14.20 18.03 -1.60
CA PRO A 396 12.76 17.81 -1.45
C PRO A 396 12.00 17.31 -2.69
N THR A 397 12.56 17.51 -3.87
CA THR A 397 11.95 17.13 -5.14
C THR A 397 12.49 15.81 -5.70
N ASP A 398 13.43 15.15 -5.01
CA ASP A 398 13.82 13.78 -5.33
C ASP A 398 12.60 12.85 -5.18
N ASN A 399 12.23 12.14 -6.24
CA ASN A 399 11.00 11.35 -6.30
C ASN A 399 11.12 10.14 -7.24
N ARG A 400 10.11 9.26 -7.21
CA ARG A 400 9.97 8.05 -8.04
C ARG A 400 11.23 7.17 -7.98
N PRO A 401 11.63 6.72 -6.78
CA PRO A 401 12.80 5.87 -6.63
C PRO A 401 12.54 4.48 -7.21
N ALA A 402 13.58 3.85 -7.75
CA ALA A 402 13.59 2.44 -8.16
C ALA A 402 14.93 1.79 -7.79
N TRP A 403 14.89 0.57 -7.26
CA TRP A 403 16.08 -0.18 -6.87
C TRP A 403 16.80 -0.79 -8.07
N SER A 404 18.13 -0.86 -8.01
CA SER A 404 18.87 -1.82 -8.82
C SER A 404 18.60 -3.25 -8.32
N PRO A 405 18.67 -4.27 -9.21
CA PRO A 405 18.42 -5.66 -8.81
C PRO A 405 19.32 -6.18 -7.69
N ASP A 406 20.57 -5.67 -7.62
CA ASP A 406 21.53 -6.01 -6.57
C ASP A 406 21.33 -5.24 -5.25
N GLY A 407 20.38 -4.29 -5.21
CA GLY A 407 20.09 -3.49 -4.03
C GLY A 407 21.12 -2.41 -3.71
N ARG A 408 22.17 -2.26 -4.52
CA ARG A 408 23.26 -1.32 -4.23
C ARG A 408 22.87 0.13 -4.52
N TYR A 409 22.05 0.33 -5.53
CA TYR A 409 21.71 1.65 -6.04
C TYR A 409 20.21 1.90 -6.01
N VAL A 410 19.84 3.16 -5.83
CA VAL A 410 18.50 3.66 -6.11
C VAL A 410 18.61 4.69 -7.22
N VAL A 411 17.84 4.52 -8.29
CA VAL A 411 17.66 5.55 -9.32
C VAL A 411 16.40 6.35 -9.02
N PHE A 412 16.41 7.65 -9.33
CA PHE A 412 15.30 8.54 -9.03
C PHE A 412 15.30 9.74 -9.98
N MET A 413 14.20 10.48 -10.04
CA MET A 413 14.11 11.73 -10.79
C MET A 413 14.13 12.94 -9.85
N SER A 414 14.68 14.06 -10.31
CA SER A 414 14.73 15.30 -9.53
C SER A 414 14.76 16.52 -10.45
N ASP A 415 14.00 17.57 -10.12
CA ASP A 415 14.01 18.88 -10.79
C ASP A 415 14.67 19.98 -9.97
N GLY A 416 14.96 19.72 -8.68
CA GLY A 416 15.50 20.70 -7.73
C GLY A 416 17.02 20.72 -7.67
N ARG A 417 17.68 19.87 -8.45
CA ARG A 417 19.14 19.74 -8.51
C ARG A 417 19.73 20.60 -9.64
N ASP A 418 19.21 20.43 -10.86
CA ASP A 418 19.76 21.05 -12.07
C ASP A 418 18.76 21.93 -12.85
N GLY A 419 17.53 22.11 -12.35
CA GLY A 419 16.54 23.08 -12.87
C GLY A 419 15.51 22.54 -13.86
N ASN A 420 15.64 21.28 -14.26
CA ASN A 420 14.68 20.46 -15.02
C ASN A 420 14.70 19.02 -14.50
N PHE A 421 13.72 18.19 -14.88
CA PHE A 421 13.70 16.79 -14.48
C PHE A 421 14.84 16.01 -15.12
N GLU A 422 15.74 15.50 -14.28
CA GLU A 422 16.85 14.63 -14.66
C GLU A 422 16.82 13.33 -13.84
N ILE A 423 17.48 12.30 -14.37
CA ILE A 423 17.64 11.01 -13.70
C ILE A 423 18.96 10.97 -12.95
N TYR A 424 18.90 10.56 -11.70
CA TYR A 424 20.03 10.40 -10.81
C TYR A 424 20.09 8.99 -10.27
N ARG A 425 21.25 8.63 -9.76
CA ARG A 425 21.48 7.43 -8.97
C ARG A 425 22.16 7.78 -7.67
N VAL A 426 21.72 7.18 -6.58
CA VAL A 426 22.41 7.19 -5.28
C VAL A 426 22.94 5.79 -4.96
N ASP A 427 24.18 5.70 -4.52
CA ASP A 427 24.74 4.49 -3.90
C ASP A 427 24.30 4.45 -2.43
N VAL A 428 23.58 3.40 -2.04
CA VAL A 428 22.87 3.34 -0.76
C VAL A 428 23.82 3.26 0.44
N ASN A 429 25.04 2.74 0.23
CA ASN A 429 26.02 2.61 1.31
C ASN A 429 26.82 3.91 1.53
N SER A 430 27.20 4.57 0.43
CA SER A 430 28.03 5.78 0.51
C SER A 430 27.24 7.09 0.53
N GLY A 431 25.96 7.06 0.12
CA GLY A 431 25.14 8.25 -0.11
C GLY A 431 25.57 9.06 -1.33
N GLN A 432 26.51 8.57 -2.14
CA GLN A 432 27.01 9.29 -3.31
C GLN A 432 25.93 9.37 -4.39
N VAL A 433 25.54 10.60 -4.75
CA VAL A 433 24.60 10.89 -5.83
C VAL A 433 25.36 11.22 -7.12
N VAL A 434 24.91 10.67 -8.24
CA VAL A 434 25.46 10.89 -9.58
C VAL A 434 24.32 11.13 -10.57
N ALA A 435 24.41 12.19 -11.38
CA ALA A 435 23.50 12.42 -12.51
C ALA A 435 23.78 11.40 -13.64
N LEU A 436 22.72 10.81 -14.18
CA LEU A 436 22.77 9.87 -15.30
C LEU A 436 22.35 10.49 -16.63
N THR A 437 21.61 11.59 -16.58
CA THR A 437 21.14 12.37 -17.72
C THR A 437 21.47 13.85 -17.51
N ASP A 438 21.52 14.58 -18.63
CA ASP A 438 21.78 16.02 -18.73
C ASP A 438 21.25 16.46 -20.11
N ASP A 439 19.98 16.84 -20.17
CA ASP A 439 19.28 17.22 -21.40
C ASP A 439 18.20 18.26 -21.08
N PRO A 440 18.04 19.36 -21.84
CA PRO A 440 16.99 20.37 -21.57
C PRO A 440 15.55 19.83 -21.54
N ALA A 441 15.33 18.63 -22.08
CA ALA A 441 14.07 17.90 -21.99
C ALA A 441 13.74 17.45 -20.55
N ALA A 442 12.55 16.89 -20.35
CA ALA A 442 12.20 16.25 -19.08
C ALA A 442 12.52 14.75 -19.16
N ASP A 443 13.37 14.27 -18.26
CA ASP A 443 13.67 12.86 -18.07
C ASP A 443 13.03 12.37 -16.76
N VAL A 444 12.06 11.45 -16.85
CA VAL A 444 11.18 11.08 -15.72
C VAL A 444 10.92 9.57 -15.63
N LEU A 445 10.39 9.13 -14.48
CA LEU A 445 9.92 7.76 -14.23
C LEU A 445 10.98 6.67 -14.52
N PRO A 446 12.14 6.70 -13.83
CA PRO A 446 13.20 5.75 -14.11
C PRO A 446 12.89 4.34 -13.59
N THR A 447 13.46 3.33 -14.24
CA THR A 447 13.49 1.93 -13.80
C THR A 447 14.81 1.28 -14.21
N VAL A 448 15.27 0.26 -13.49
CA VAL A 448 16.55 -0.42 -13.76
C VAL A 448 16.29 -1.74 -14.47
N SER A 449 17.12 -2.09 -15.45
CA SER A 449 17.04 -3.37 -16.14
C SER A 449 17.28 -4.55 -15.19
N PRO A 450 16.71 -5.75 -15.46
CA PRO A 450 16.90 -6.95 -14.63
C PRO A 450 18.36 -7.37 -14.46
N ASP A 451 19.21 -7.08 -15.45
CA ASP A 451 20.65 -7.35 -15.41
C ASP A 451 21.47 -6.27 -14.68
N GLY A 452 20.82 -5.19 -14.23
CA GLY A 452 21.45 -4.06 -13.52
C GLY A 452 22.38 -3.19 -14.38
N ARG A 453 22.40 -3.36 -15.70
CA ARG A 453 23.31 -2.62 -16.59
C ARG A 453 22.74 -1.29 -17.08
N TRP A 454 21.42 -1.16 -17.12
CA TRP A 454 20.71 -0.06 -17.79
C TRP A 454 19.67 0.59 -16.89
N VAL A 455 19.40 1.86 -17.17
CA VAL A 455 18.29 2.62 -16.60
C VAL A 455 17.41 3.06 -17.74
N ALA A 456 16.16 2.59 -17.78
CA ALA A 456 15.14 3.10 -18.69
C ALA A 456 14.37 4.23 -18.03
N PHE A 457 13.93 5.20 -18.82
CA PHE A 457 13.19 6.38 -18.38
C PHE A 457 12.38 6.96 -19.55
N LEU A 458 11.43 7.83 -19.24
CA LEU A 458 10.64 8.53 -20.26
C LEU A 458 11.27 9.89 -20.54
N SER A 459 11.38 10.24 -21.82
CA SER A 459 11.92 11.53 -22.25
C SER A 459 11.14 12.09 -23.42
N ASN A 460 11.00 13.42 -23.46
CA ASN A 460 10.39 14.16 -24.56
C ASN A 460 11.40 14.93 -25.44
N ARG A 461 12.69 14.58 -25.37
CA ARG A 461 13.80 15.29 -26.03
C ARG A 461 13.73 15.41 -27.56
N ASP A 462 12.92 14.58 -28.21
CA ASP A 462 12.69 14.65 -29.67
C ASP A 462 11.32 15.24 -30.05
N GLY A 463 10.66 15.92 -29.10
CA GLY A 463 9.34 16.52 -29.29
C GLY A 463 8.18 15.54 -29.03
N SER A 464 8.47 14.28 -28.72
CA SER A 464 7.48 13.27 -28.35
C SER A 464 7.97 12.41 -27.19
N TRP A 465 7.07 11.94 -26.33
CA TRP A 465 7.44 11.04 -25.25
C TRP A 465 7.84 9.66 -25.78
N LYS A 466 9.04 9.21 -25.42
CA LYS A 466 9.57 7.88 -25.76
C LYS A 466 10.24 7.25 -24.54
N ILE A 467 10.48 5.95 -24.63
CA ILE A 467 11.29 5.24 -23.65
C ILE A 467 12.74 5.30 -24.11
N TRP A 468 13.59 5.86 -23.26
CA TRP A 468 15.04 5.96 -23.44
C TRP A 468 15.74 5.07 -22.43
N ALA A 469 16.98 4.69 -22.71
CA ALA A 469 17.85 4.07 -21.72
C ALA A 469 19.27 4.62 -21.77
N THR A 470 19.90 4.67 -20.60
CA THR A 470 21.31 5.02 -20.39
C THR A 470 21.99 3.94 -19.54
N PRO A 471 23.30 3.71 -19.65
CA PRO A 471 23.99 2.78 -18.75
C PRO A 471 23.82 3.22 -17.29
N LEU A 472 23.63 2.26 -16.38
CA LEU A 472 23.55 2.55 -14.94
C LEU A 472 24.86 3.20 -14.43
N SER A 473 26.00 2.92 -15.06
CA SER A 473 27.29 3.56 -14.79
C SER A 473 27.39 5.02 -15.27
N GLY A 474 26.36 5.53 -15.97
CA GLY A 474 26.38 6.79 -16.70
C GLY A 474 26.88 6.60 -18.14
N GLY A 475 26.42 7.49 -19.03
CA GLY A 475 26.75 7.44 -20.45
C GLY A 475 25.69 8.13 -21.31
N ASN A 476 25.79 7.94 -22.62
CA ASN A 476 24.82 8.50 -23.55
C ASN A 476 23.51 7.70 -23.50
N ALA A 477 22.40 8.43 -23.46
CA ALA A 477 21.08 7.83 -23.59
C ALA A 477 20.77 7.47 -25.05
N THR A 478 20.01 6.39 -25.24
CA THR A 478 19.53 5.93 -26.55
C THR A 478 18.03 5.62 -26.48
N VAL A 479 17.33 5.77 -27.60
CA VAL A 479 15.90 5.44 -27.68
C VAL A 479 15.72 3.92 -27.73
N ILE A 480 14.77 3.41 -26.94
CA ILE A 480 14.39 1.99 -26.87
C ILE A 480 13.14 1.73 -27.69
N ALA A 481 12.09 2.50 -27.41
CA ALA A 481 10.80 2.32 -28.05
C ALA A 481 9.97 3.61 -28.03
N PRO A 482 9.07 3.81 -29.01
CA PRO A 482 8.00 4.79 -28.88
C PRO A 482 7.02 4.37 -27.79
N ILE A 483 6.27 5.32 -27.25
CA ILE A 483 5.14 5.02 -26.36
C ILE A 483 3.86 4.91 -27.19
N SER A 484 3.08 3.86 -26.95
CA SER A 484 1.72 3.78 -27.51
C SER A 484 0.75 4.60 -26.69
N GLY A 485 0.16 5.64 -27.28
CA GLY A 485 -0.77 6.55 -26.61
C GLY A 485 -0.12 7.87 -26.19
N ASN A 486 -0.72 8.55 -25.22
CA ASN A 486 -0.26 9.80 -24.64
C ASN A 486 0.00 9.59 -23.13
N LEU A 487 1.05 10.19 -22.59
CA LEU A 487 1.32 10.12 -21.15
C LEU A 487 0.41 11.04 -20.31
N GLY A 488 -0.28 12.00 -20.93
CA GLY A 488 -1.19 12.92 -20.25
C GLY A 488 -0.53 13.58 -19.04
N SER A 489 -1.15 13.42 -17.87
CA SER A 489 -0.49 13.66 -16.58
C SER A 489 0.54 12.54 -16.33
N TRP A 490 1.76 12.73 -16.83
CA TRP A 490 2.83 11.73 -16.75
C TRP A 490 3.15 11.35 -15.29
N THR A 491 2.86 12.22 -14.33
CA THR A 491 2.99 11.96 -12.89
C THR A 491 2.01 10.89 -12.38
N GLU A 492 1.05 10.44 -13.19
CA GLU A 492 0.16 9.33 -12.87
C GLU A 492 0.61 8.00 -13.48
N GLN A 493 1.70 8.00 -14.27
CA GLN A 493 2.20 6.81 -14.95
C GLN A 493 3.33 6.14 -14.13
N SER A 494 3.71 4.92 -14.54
CA SER A 494 4.97 4.30 -14.11
C SER A 494 5.58 3.46 -15.24
N LEU A 495 6.84 3.10 -15.05
CA LEU A 495 7.63 2.26 -15.93
C LEU A 495 8.27 1.17 -15.07
N GLN A 496 8.26 -0.08 -15.55
CA GLN A 496 8.94 -1.20 -14.92
C GLN A 496 9.65 -2.02 -15.99
N TRP A 497 10.90 -2.43 -15.72
CA TRP A 497 11.64 -3.35 -16.59
C TRP A 497 11.72 -4.73 -15.94
N VAL A 498 11.24 -5.74 -16.66
CA VAL A 498 11.15 -7.14 -16.19
C VAL A 498 11.93 -8.08 -17.13
N PRO A 499 12.31 -9.29 -16.66
CA PRO A 499 13.04 -10.28 -17.47
C PRO A 499 12.34 -10.72 -18.75
#